data_AF-A0A5H2Y464-F1
#
_entry.id   AF-A0A5H2Y464-F1
#
_cell.length_a   1.000
_cell.length_b   1.000
_cell.length_c   1.000
_cell.angle_alpha   90.00
_cell.angle_beta   90.00
_cell.angle_gamma   90.00
#
_symmetry.space_group_name_H-M   'P 1'
#
loop_
_entity.id
_entity.type
_entity.pdbx_description
1 polymer ?
#
loop_
_entity_poly.entity_id
_entity_poly.type
_entity_poly.pdbx_seq_one_letter_code
_entity_poly.pdbx_strand_id
1 'polypeptide(L)'
;MNNDYRCNFIFVLCISALVSGCVGDLIWNNDERYMYRGALDSGLPEIYNTYQFNFLRTYRVTHQWPREADFCGAYRKHPTLGVQDGKSGEFFNVSEIYEDGGKTWQGSSIGKPPADFDYAVRSIKRMYPEYAVETDRAGNRYKTDKVIGMKEKEVGRGSICNYVWSGLDQALMLEIFKQSQEDYIRSFETRPGIVVKEKVGQNEWWSKRTPYNPATKALGSELWVTKLGNSDYILIITWAHGERSENRPEINAKFQAALRHLLESVRIESLK
;
A
#
# COMPACT_ATOMS: atom_id res chain seq x y z
N MET A 1 -29.91 -53.94 -35.05
CA MET A 1 -30.08 -52.57 -34.49
C MET A 1 -29.31 -52.49 -33.18
N ASN A 2 -27.98 -52.59 -33.24
CA ASN A 2 -26.99 -51.49 -33.17
C ASN A 2 -26.85 -50.81 -31.80
N ASN A 3 -26.39 -51.58 -30.81
CA ASN A 3 -25.92 -51.09 -29.51
C ASN A 3 -24.55 -50.38 -29.60
N ASP A 4 -23.78 -50.58 -30.68
CA ASP A 4 -22.41 -50.05 -30.82
C ASP A 4 -22.33 -48.55 -31.09
N TYR A 5 -23.42 -47.93 -31.54
CA TYR A 5 -23.47 -46.49 -31.81
C TYR A 5 -23.67 -45.65 -30.54
N ARG A 6 -24.24 -46.24 -29.47
CA ARG A 6 -24.46 -45.54 -28.20
C ARG A 6 -23.18 -45.42 -27.36
N CYS A 7 -22.28 -46.41 -27.43
CA CYS A 7 -21.00 -46.36 -26.72
C CYS A 7 -20.05 -45.29 -27.28
N ASN A 8 -19.98 -45.15 -28.61
CA ASN A 8 -19.11 -44.15 -29.25
C ASN A 8 -19.58 -42.71 -29.00
N PHE A 9 -20.89 -42.47 -28.89
CA PHE A 9 -21.42 -41.11 -28.65
C PHE A 9 -21.17 -40.62 -27.21
N ILE A 10 -21.21 -41.52 -26.22
CA ILE A 10 -20.92 -41.20 -24.82
C ILE A 10 -19.42 -40.90 -24.63
N PHE A 11 -18.54 -41.62 -25.35
CA PHE A 11 -17.10 -41.40 -25.28
C PHE A 11 -16.67 -40.02 -25.83
N VAL A 12 -17.31 -39.56 -26.91
CA VAL A 12 -17.05 -38.23 -27.52
C VAL A 12 -17.54 -37.07 -26.65
N LEU A 13 -18.66 -37.24 -25.94
CA LEU A 13 -19.20 -36.25 -24.99
C LEU A 13 -18.34 -36.11 -23.71
N CYS A 14 -17.77 -37.21 -23.20
CA CYS A 14 -16.86 -37.16 -22.06
C CYS A 14 -15.51 -36.49 -22.39
N ILE A 15 -14.98 -36.72 -23.59
CA ILE A 15 -13.71 -36.09 -24.02
C ILE A 15 -13.89 -34.59 -24.25
N SER A 16 -15.01 -34.14 -24.82
CA SER A 16 -15.29 -32.71 -25.03
C SER A 16 -15.48 -31.96 -23.70
N ALA A 17 -16.09 -32.57 -22.68
CA ALA A 17 -16.21 -31.99 -21.34
C ALA A 17 -14.85 -31.86 -20.61
N LEU A 18 -13.96 -32.85 -20.75
CA LEU A 18 -12.62 -32.80 -20.17
C LEU A 18 -11.73 -31.73 -20.83
N VAL A 19 -11.82 -31.58 -22.16
CA VAL A 19 -11.09 -30.52 -22.88
C VAL A 19 -11.62 -29.13 -22.51
N SER A 20 -12.94 -28.96 -22.30
CA SER A 20 -13.49 -27.68 -21.82
C SER A 20 -13.06 -27.31 -20.39
N GLY A 21 -12.82 -28.30 -19.51
CA GLY A 21 -12.28 -28.06 -18.17
C GLY A 21 -10.82 -27.60 -18.20
N CYS A 22 -9.97 -28.29 -18.99
CA CYS A 22 -8.57 -27.89 -19.14
C CYS A 22 -8.39 -26.55 -19.88
N VAL A 23 -9.26 -26.25 -20.86
CA VAL A 23 -9.27 -24.97 -21.56
C VAL A 23 -9.85 -23.86 -20.66
N GLY A 24 -10.85 -24.18 -19.81
CA GLY A 24 -11.39 -23.26 -18.81
C GLY A 24 -10.35 -22.82 -17.79
N ASP A 25 -9.56 -23.75 -17.27
CA ASP A 25 -8.43 -23.43 -16.37
C ASP A 25 -7.31 -22.68 -17.10
N LEU A 26 -7.05 -23.00 -18.38
CA LEU A 26 -6.06 -22.27 -19.18
C LEU A 26 -6.50 -20.83 -19.47
N ILE A 27 -7.78 -20.63 -19.79
CA ILE A 27 -8.39 -19.31 -20.03
C ILE A 27 -8.44 -18.53 -18.72
N TRP A 28 -8.89 -19.12 -17.61
CA TRP A 28 -8.92 -18.46 -16.31
C TRP A 28 -7.52 -18.04 -15.84
N ASN A 29 -6.52 -18.92 -15.96
CA ASN A 29 -5.13 -18.59 -15.61
C ASN A 29 -4.51 -17.55 -16.56
N ASN A 30 -4.91 -17.51 -17.82
CA ASN A 30 -4.50 -16.43 -18.74
C ASN A 30 -5.22 -15.12 -18.43
N ASP A 31 -6.51 -15.15 -18.18
CA ASP A 31 -7.33 -13.98 -17.88
C ASP A 31 -6.86 -13.32 -16.58
N GLU A 32 -6.56 -14.10 -15.52
CA GLU A 32 -5.92 -13.55 -14.31
C GLU A 32 -4.56 -12.92 -14.63
N ARG A 33 -3.76 -13.53 -15.51
CA ARG A 33 -2.45 -12.97 -15.93
C ARG A 33 -2.58 -11.66 -16.71
N TYR A 34 -3.65 -11.47 -17.49
CA TYR A 34 -3.93 -10.22 -18.21
C TYR A 34 -4.65 -9.18 -17.35
N MET A 35 -5.32 -9.58 -16.27
CA MET A 35 -6.00 -8.67 -15.33
C MET A 35 -5.03 -7.92 -14.41
N TYR A 36 -3.82 -8.45 -14.16
CA TYR A 36 -2.82 -7.81 -13.30
C TYR A 36 -1.67 -7.23 -14.13
N ARG A 37 -1.30 -5.97 -13.87
CA ARG A 37 -0.15 -5.32 -14.54
C ARG A 37 1.11 -6.19 -14.39
N GLY A 38 1.60 -6.73 -15.51
CA GLY A 38 2.79 -7.58 -15.57
C GLY A 38 4.07 -6.77 -15.75
N ALA A 39 5.23 -7.45 -15.79
CA ALA A 39 6.56 -6.84 -16.02
C ALA A 39 6.68 -6.05 -17.33
N LEU A 40 5.90 -6.42 -18.35
CA LEU A 40 5.92 -5.78 -19.66
C LEU A 40 4.94 -4.59 -19.73
N ASP A 41 3.93 -4.53 -18.86
CA ASP A 41 3.00 -3.41 -18.72
C ASP A 41 3.54 -2.33 -17.75
N SER A 42 4.59 -2.66 -17.00
CA SER A 42 5.16 -1.84 -15.93
C SER A 42 6.39 -1.08 -16.41
N GLY A 43 6.14 -0.07 -17.25
CA GLY A 43 6.93 1.15 -17.11
C GLY A 43 6.73 1.63 -15.67
N LEU A 44 7.82 1.78 -14.91
CA LEU A 44 7.69 2.48 -13.65
C LEU A 44 7.20 3.90 -13.92
N PRO A 45 6.57 4.54 -12.93
CA PRO A 45 6.16 5.94 -13.01
C PRO A 45 7.36 6.79 -13.40
N GLU A 46 7.35 7.33 -14.61
CA GLU A 46 8.31 8.36 -15.04
C GLU A 46 7.83 9.76 -14.59
N ILE A 47 6.55 9.85 -14.19
CA ILE A 47 5.87 11.09 -13.84
C ILE A 47 5.36 10.99 -12.41
N TYR A 48 5.67 12.01 -11.61
CA TYR A 48 5.29 12.09 -10.20
C TYR A 48 4.44 13.33 -9.95
N ASN A 49 3.32 13.15 -9.25
CA ASN A 49 2.53 14.26 -8.72
C ASN A 49 3.19 14.79 -7.45
N THR A 50 3.11 16.10 -7.25
CA THR A 50 3.63 16.77 -6.05
C THR A 50 2.49 17.10 -5.10
N TYR A 51 2.67 16.86 -3.80
CA TYR A 51 1.70 17.13 -2.76
C TYR A 51 2.33 18.06 -1.73
N GLN A 52 1.66 19.17 -1.43
CA GLN A 52 2.12 20.13 -0.42
C GLN A 52 1.00 20.41 0.57
N PHE A 53 1.30 20.41 1.88
CA PHE A 53 0.39 20.84 2.93
C PHE A 53 1.14 21.59 4.04
N ASN A 54 0.39 22.42 4.76
CA ASN A 54 0.83 22.87 6.08
C ASN A 54 0.49 21.80 7.12
N PHE A 55 1.42 21.55 8.03
CA PHE A 55 1.34 20.55 9.09
C PHE A 55 1.51 21.22 10.45
N LEU A 56 0.56 20.98 11.34
CA LEU A 56 0.48 21.54 12.70
C LEU A 56 0.67 23.06 12.75
N ARG A 57 0.29 23.79 11.70
CA ARG A 57 0.51 25.24 11.54
C ARG A 57 1.98 25.68 11.69
N THR A 58 2.91 24.75 11.70
CA THR A 58 4.33 24.99 12.03
C THR A 58 5.24 24.60 10.89
N TYR A 59 4.86 23.59 10.10
CA TYR A 59 5.67 23.07 9.01
C TYR A 59 4.94 23.13 7.69
N ARG A 60 5.67 23.32 6.59
CA ARG A 60 5.26 23.00 5.24
C ARG A 60 5.90 21.68 4.85
N VAL A 61 5.08 20.71 4.50
CA VAL A 61 5.53 19.39 4.04
C VAL A 61 5.23 19.27 2.56
N THR A 62 6.25 18.90 1.79
CA THR A 62 6.11 18.58 0.37
C THR A 62 6.64 17.17 0.12
N HIS A 63 5.95 16.38 -0.69
CA HIS A 63 6.48 15.11 -1.19
C HIS A 63 5.94 14.82 -2.59
N GLN A 64 6.57 13.89 -3.27
CA GLN A 64 6.10 13.39 -4.56
C GLN A 64 5.50 11.99 -4.42
N TRP A 65 4.68 11.59 -5.38
CA TRP A 65 4.14 10.23 -5.50
C TRP A 65 3.88 9.89 -6.97
N PRO A 66 4.05 8.63 -7.41
CA PRO A 66 3.69 8.20 -8.76
C PRO A 66 2.32 8.71 -9.22
N ARG A 67 2.25 9.22 -10.45
CA ARG A 67 1.00 9.74 -11.01
C ARG A 67 -0.04 8.64 -11.24
N GLU A 68 0.41 7.45 -11.66
CA GLU A 68 -0.43 6.30 -11.99
C GLU A 68 -0.91 5.52 -10.77
N ALA A 69 -0.46 5.90 -9.57
CA ALA A 69 -0.96 5.37 -8.32
C ALA A 69 -2.36 5.91 -8.01
N ASP A 70 -3.18 5.13 -7.31
CA ASP A 70 -4.41 5.63 -6.70
C ASP A 70 -4.09 6.88 -5.88
N PHE A 71 -4.48 8.03 -6.42
CA PHE A 71 -3.99 9.35 -6.04
C PHE A 71 -4.10 9.55 -4.53
N CYS A 72 -3.02 9.42 -3.75
CA CYS A 72 -2.92 9.64 -2.29
C CYS A 72 -4.28 9.86 -1.61
N GLY A 73 -5.09 8.80 -1.57
CA GLY A 73 -6.56 8.90 -1.46
C GLY A 73 -7.04 9.38 -0.10
N ALA A 74 -6.17 9.28 0.91
CA ALA A 74 -6.48 9.82 2.23
C ALA A 74 -6.55 11.35 2.25
N TYR A 75 -5.84 12.04 1.35
CA TYR A 75 -5.80 13.49 1.35
C TYR A 75 -7.03 14.13 0.70
N ARG A 76 -7.58 15.14 1.37
CA ARG A 76 -8.40 16.19 0.76
C ARG A 76 -7.50 17.22 0.09
N LYS A 77 -7.47 17.18 -1.23
CA LYS A 77 -6.53 17.93 -2.06
C LYS A 77 -7.18 18.51 -3.30
N HIS A 78 -6.60 19.57 -3.82
CA HIS A 78 -7.00 20.21 -5.06
C HIS A 78 -5.80 20.45 -5.97
N PRO A 79 -5.96 20.28 -7.29
CA PRO A 79 -4.91 20.66 -8.22
C PRO A 79 -4.66 22.17 -8.11
N THR A 80 -3.40 22.56 -8.16
CA THR A 80 -3.02 23.97 -8.16
C THR A 80 -3.11 24.49 -9.58
N LEU A 81 -4.09 25.36 -9.82
CA LEU A 81 -4.35 25.94 -11.13
C LEU A 81 -3.16 26.79 -11.58
N GLY A 82 -2.75 26.65 -12.85
CA GLY A 82 -1.67 27.43 -13.45
C GLY A 82 -0.25 26.89 -13.23
N VAL A 83 -0.08 25.81 -12.45
CA VAL A 83 1.19 25.09 -12.35
C VAL A 83 1.21 24.01 -13.43
N GLN A 84 1.56 24.40 -14.67
CA GLN A 84 1.92 23.44 -15.72
C GLN A 84 3.40 23.14 -15.59
N ASP A 85 3.76 22.14 -14.81
CA ASP A 85 5.13 21.66 -14.81
C ASP A 85 5.25 20.71 -16.01
N GLY A 86 5.65 21.27 -17.17
CA GLY A 86 5.50 20.66 -18.51
C GLY A 86 6.17 19.31 -18.75
N LYS A 87 6.76 18.68 -17.72
CA LYS A 87 7.32 17.31 -17.69
C LYS A 87 7.14 16.60 -16.33
N SER A 88 6.57 17.25 -15.32
CA SER A 88 6.34 16.74 -13.97
C SER A 88 4.84 16.52 -13.79
N GLY A 89 4.42 15.66 -12.86
CA GLY A 89 2.99 15.44 -12.64
C GLY A 89 2.25 16.67 -12.11
N GLU A 90 1.00 16.48 -11.74
CA GLU A 90 0.17 17.55 -11.19
C GLU A 90 0.65 17.99 -9.81
N PHE A 91 0.55 19.28 -9.52
CA PHE A 91 0.80 19.81 -8.19
C PHE A 91 -0.52 19.93 -7.42
N PHE A 92 -0.60 19.25 -6.28
CA PHE A 92 -1.75 19.26 -5.40
C PHE A 92 -1.48 20.06 -4.13
N ASN A 93 -2.34 21.02 -3.86
CA ASN A 93 -2.43 21.65 -2.56
C ASN A 93 -3.36 20.80 -1.68
N VAL A 94 -2.78 20.21 -0.65
CA VAL A 94 -3.47 19.37 0.34
C VAL A 94 -3.91 20.28 1.49
N SER A 95 -5.15 20.13 1.93
CA SER A 95 -5.70 20.92 3.04
C SER A 95 -4.85 20.72 4.30
N GLU A 96 -4.65 21.79 5.07
CA GLU A 96 -3.81 21.77 6.29
C GLU A 96 -4.17 20.59 7.21
N ILE A 97 -3.16 19.95 7.79
CA ILE A 97 -3.35 18.93 8.83
C ILE A 97 -2.94 19.54 10.16
N TYR A 98 -3.84 19.55 11.14
CA TYR A 98 -3.63 20.20 12.44
C TYR A 98 -4.23 19.39 13.57
N GLU A 99 -3.89 19.75 14.82
CA GLU A 99 -4.52 19.16 15.99
C GLU A 99 -5.46 20.15 16.67
N ASP A 100 -6.61 19.64 17.09
CA ASP A 100 -7.57 20.38 17.90
C ASP A 100 -8.42 19.40 18.72
N GLY A 101 -8.65 19.72 20.00
CA GLY A 101 -9.42 18.86 20.91
C GLY A 101 -8.85 17.44 21.10
N GLY A 102 -7.53 17.26 20.98
CA GLY A 102 -6.86 15.96 21.11
C GLY A 102 -6.96 15.03 19.89
N LYS A 103 -7.56 15.51 18.80
CA LYS A 103 -7.70 14.81 17.51
C LYS A 103 -6.87 15.47 16.42
N THR A 104 -6.57 14.71 15.39
CA THR A 104 -5.96 15.20 14.15
C THR A 104 -7.04 15.48 13.12
N TRP A 105 -7.03 16.68 12.58
CA TRP A 105 -7.99 17.14 11.58
C TRP A 105 -7.28 17.45 10.27
N GLN A 106 -7.97 17.21 9.17
CA GLN A 106 -7.64 17.80 7.88
C GLN A 106 -8.61 18.94 7.58
N GLY A 107 -8.05 20.09 7.23
CA GLY A 107 -8.74 21.35 7.04
C GLY A 107 -9.85 21.30 6.00
N SER A 108 -10.63 22.39 6.02
CA SER A 108 -11.71 22.61 5.08
C SER A 108 -11.17 22.66 3.64
N SER A 109 -11.89 21.98 2.75
CA SER A 109 -11.79 22.20 1.30
C SER A 109 -13.00 23.02 0.87
N ILE A 110 -12.97 23.67 -0.29
CA ILE A 110 -14.08 24.49 -0.77
C ILE A 110 -15.40 23.71 -0.66
N GLY A 111 -16.32 24.19 0.19
CA GLY A 111 -17.64 23.58 0.43
C GLY A 111 -17.69 22.37 1.38
N LYS A 112 -16.61 22.00 2.08
CA LYS A 112 -16.59 20.86 3.01
C LYS A 112 -16.02 21.22 4.38
N PRO A 113 -16.69 20.88 5.49
CA PRO A 113 -16.14 21.10 6.84
C PRO A 113 -14.89 20.25 7.06
N PRO A 114 -14.01 20.57 8.04
CA PRO A 114 -12.85 19.75 8.38
C PRO A 114 -13.20 18.26 8.58
N ALA A 115 -12.28 17.37 8.22
CA ALA A 115 -12.41 15.92 8.40
C ALA A 115 -11.57 15.43 9.57
N ASP A 116 -12.10 14.42 10.27
CA ASP A 116 -11.30 13.57 11.14
C ASP A 116 -10.22 12.87 10.29
N PHE A 117 -8.96 13.04 10.67
CA PHE A 117 -7.79 12.46 10.02
C PHE A 117 -7.06 11.43 10.90
N ASP A 118 -7.61 11.11 12.08
CA ASP A 118 -7.00 10.15 13.00
C ASP A 118 -6.89 8.75 12.37
N TYR A 119 -7.78 8.40 11.45
CA TYR A 119 -7.72 7.10 10.77
C TYR A 119 -6.43 6.90 9.96
N ALA A 120 -5.83 7.99 9.47
CA ALA A 120 -4.57 7.95 8.73
C ALA A 120 -3.38 8.00 9.68
N VAL A 121 -3.46 8.83 10.73
CA VAL A 121 -2.28 9.15 11.55
C VAL A 121 -2.19 8.50 12.93
N ARG A 122 -3.27 7.87 13.39
CA ARG A 122 -3.32 7.26 14.72
C ARG A 122 -3.78 5.81 14.65
N SER A 123 -3.39 5.07 15.68
CA SER A 123 -4.08 3.84 16.03
C SER A 123 -5.42 4.16 16.68
N ILE A 124 -6.47 3.55 16.15
CA ILE A 124 -7.83 3.61 16.66
C ILE A 124 -8.22 2.19 17.06
N LYS A 125 -8.44 1.97 18.35
CA LYS A 125 -9.02 0.71 18.81
C LYS A 125 -10.48 0.65 18.39
N ARG A 126 -10.87 -0.35 17.61
CA ARG A 126 -12.27 -0.64 17.28
C ARG A 126 -12.64 -2.05 17.71
N MET A 127 -13.86 -2.19 18.20
CA MET A 127 -14.44 -3.49 18.51
C MET A 127 -15.03 -4.09 17.24
N TYR A 128 -14.62 -5.31 16.90
CA TYR A 128 -15.18 -6.08 15.79
C TYR A 128 -15.94 -7.31 16.30
N PRO A 129 -17.05 -7.69 15.68
CA PRO A 129 -17.70 -8.95 15.99
C PRO A 129 -16.76 -10.12 15.68
N GLU A 130 -16.63 -11.04 16.63
CA GLU A 130 -15.98 -12.32 16.44
C GLU A 130 -17.05 -13.36 16.15
N TYR A 131 -16.92 -14.02 15.01
CA TYR A 131 -17.90 -14.98 14.50
C TYR A 131 -17.49 -16.41 14.85
N ALA A 132 -18.47 -17.27 15.13
CA ALA A 132 -18.21 -18.68 15.40
C ALA A 132 -17.55 -19.33 14.17
N VAL A 133 -16.61 -20.23 14.42
CA VAL A 133 -16.02 -21.07 13.38
C VAL A 133 -16.52 -22.49 13.61
N GLU A 134 -17.25 -23.01 12.64
CA GLU A 134 -17.75 -24.39 12.64
C GLU A 134 -16.98 -25.22 11.62
N THR A 135 -17.04 -26.53 11.78
CA THR A 135 -16.40 -27.49 10.86
C THR A 135 -17.50 -28.30 10.18
N ASP A 136 -17.46 -28.38 8.86
CA ASP A 136 -18.38 -29.22 8.11
C ASP A 136 -18.04 -30.71 8.27
N ARG A 137 -18.88 -31.59 7.69
CA ARG A 137 -18.65 -33.05 7.74
C ARG A 137 -17.41 -33.51 6.97
N ALA A 138 -16.87 -32.69 6.09
CA ALA A 138 -15.65 -32.95 5.33
C ALA A 138 -14.39 -32.42 6.04
N GLY A 139 -14.53 -31.80 7.21
CA GLY A 139 -13.41 -31.24 7.98
C GLY A 139 -13.05 -29.80 7.62
N ASN A 140 -13.79 -29.13 6.74
CA ASN A 140 -13.52 -27.75 6.36
C ASN A 140 -14.07 -26.78 7.40
N ARG A 141 -13.23 -25.81 7.80
CA ARG A 141 -13.60 -24.77 8.75
C ARG A 141 -14.22 -23.58 8.01
N TYR A 142 -15.38 -23.13 8.45
CA TYR A 142 -16.04 -21.94 7.91
C TYR A 142 -16.54 -21.02 9.04
N LYS A 143 -16.57 -19.71 8.76
CA LYS A 143 -17.14 -18.72 9.69
C LYS A 143 -18.66 -18.71 9.51
N THR A 144 -19.39 -18.70 10.63
CA THR A 144 -20.85 -18.55 10.62
C THR A 144 -21.23 -17.09 10.92
N ASP A 145 -22.50 -16.71 10.71
CA ASP A 145 -22.97 -15.36 11.06
C ASP A 145 -23.22 -15.18 12.57
N LYS A 146 -23.00 -16.22 13.37
CA LYS A 146 -23.21 -16.18 14.82
C LYS A 146 -22.05 -15.44 15.49
N VAL A 147 -22.32 -14.25 16.00
CA VAL A 147 -21.36 -13.49 16.82
C VAL A 147 -21.22 -14.16 18.19
N ILE A 148 -19.99 -14.57 18.52
CA ILE A 148 -19.62 -15.23 19.79
C ILE A 148 -18.91 -14.30 20.76
N GLY A 149 -18.54 -13.09 20.31
CA GLY A 149 -17.89 -12.10 21.14
C GLY A 149 -17.56 -10.83 20.36
N MET A 150 -16.94 -9.89 21.06
CA MET A 150 -16.38 -8.69 20.46
C MET A 150 -14.87 -8.71 20.69
N LYS A 151 -14.10 -8.58 19.61
CA LYS A 151 -12.64 -8.53 19.67
C LYS A 151 -12.18 -7.09 19.41
N GLU A 152 -11.44 -6.54 20.36
CA GLU A 152 -10.72 -5.29 20.12
C GLU A 152 -9.64 -5.54 19.04
N LYS A 153 -9.70 -4.77 17.97
CA LYS A 153 -8.63 -4.70 16.98
C LYS A 153 -8.17 -3.27 16.86
N GLU A 154 -6.86 -3.09 16.94
CA GLU A 154 -6.23 -1.84 16.57
C GLU A 154 -6.34 -1.67 15.05
N VAL A 155 -7.06 -0.64 14.62
CA VAL A 155 -7.27 -0.26 13.22
C VAL A 155 -6.94 1.22 13.04
N GLY A 156 -6.81 1.70 11.80
CA GLY A 156 -6.17 3.00 11.55
C GLY A 156 -4.73 2.78 11.08
N ARG A 157 -3.90 3.82 11.10
CA ARG A 157 -2.59 3.82 10.42
C ARG A 157 -2.69 3.53 8.92
N GLY A 158 -3.73 4.08 8.28
CA GLY A 158 -3.89 3.92 6.85
C GLY A 158 -2.75 4.60 6.08
N SER A 159 -2.23 3.92 5.07
CA SER A 159 -1.37 4.55 4.07
C SER A 159 -2.08 5.75 3.48
N ILE A 160 -1.43 6.90 3.54
CA ILE A 160 -1.91 8.14 2.94
C ILE A 160 -1.84 8.04 1.42
N CYS A 161 -0.72 7.54 0.93
CA CYS A 161 -0.51 7.15 -0.45
C CYS A 161 -0.14 5.69 -0.50
N ASN A 162 -0.71 4.95 -1.43
CA ASN A 162 -0.32 3.59 -1.72
C ASN A 162 -0.29 3.38 -3.22
N TYR A 163 0.55 2.45 -3.65
CA TYR A 163 0.55 1.98 -5.01
C TYR A 163 0.97 0.52 -5.04
N VAL A 164 0.10 -0.34 -5.56
CA VAL A 164 0.29 -1.79 -5.57
C VAL A 164 0.34 -2.28 -7.01
N TRP A 165 1.37 -3.07 -7.33
CA TRP A 165 1.48 -3.82 -8.56
C TRP A 165 1.34 -5.30 -8.22
N SER A 166 0.10 -5.77 -8.13
CA SER A 166 -0.21 -7.15 -7.74
C SER A 166 0.40 -8.19 -8.70
N GLY A 167 0.59 -7.86 -9.98
CA GLY A 167 1.24 -8.75 -10.95
C GLY A 167 2.76 -8.89 -10.75
N LEU A 168 3.36 -8.04 -9.93
CA LEU A 168 4.79 -8.06 -9.58
C LEU A 168 5.05 -8.31 -8.09
N ASP A 169 4.01 -8.45 -7.27
CA ASP A 169 4.08 -8.49 -5.82
C ASP A 169 4.82 -7.30 -5.21
N GLN A 170 4.65 -6.11 -5.80
CA GLN A 170 5.31 -4.87 -5.37
C GLN A 170 4.30 -3.90 -4.75
N ALA A 171 4.71 -3.20 -3.70
CA ALA A 171 3.92 -2.11 -3.13
C ALA A 171 4.80 -0.95 -2.65
N LEU A 172 4.36 0.28 -2.90
CA LEU A 172 4.88 1.50 -2.28
C LEU A 172 3.79 2.08 -1.37
N MET A 173 4.17 2.51 -0.17
CA MET A 173 3.27 3.11 0.81
C MET A 173 3.92 4.33 1.45
N LEU A 174 3.15 5.39 1.66
CA LEU A 174 3.51 6.56 2.46
C LEU A 174 2.52 6.69 3.61
N GLU A 175 3.04 6.79 4.82
CA GLU A 175 2.28 6.84 6.07
C GLU A 175 2.79 8.02 6.91
N ILE A 176 1.92 8.60 7.72
CA ILE A 176 2.31 9.55 8.77
C ILE A 176 1.73 9.02 10.06
N PHE A 177 2.50 8.88 11.13
CA PHE A 177 2.00 8.41 12.43
C PHE A 177 2.29 9.40 13.54
N LYS A 178 1.33 9.58 14.46
CA LYS A 178 1.56 10.25 15.74
C LYS A 178 2.24 9.27 16.70
N GLN A 179 3.56 9.24 16.64
CA GLN A 179 4.43 8.47 17.51
C GLN A 179 5.83 9.10 17.45
N SER A 180 6.59 9.03 18.56
CA SER A 180 7.99 9.45 18.53
C SER A 180 8.82 8.53 17.61
N GLN A 181 9.81 9.11 16.94
CA GLN A 181 10.71 8.33 16.08
C GLN A 181 11.51 7.32 16.91
N GLU A 182 11.91 7.71 18.12
CA GLU A 182 12.66 6.88 19.05
C GLU A 182 11.88 5.63 19.46
N ASP A 183 10.59 5.78 19.81
CA ASP A 183 9.75 4.63 20.17
C ASP A 183 9.49 3.73 18.97
N TYR A 184 9.34 4.32 17.76
CA TYR A 184 9.15 3.54 16.54
C TYR A 184 10.42 2.76 16.17
N ILE A 185 11.60 3.39 16.25
CA ILE A 185 12.90 2.74 15.96
C ILE A 185 13.20 1.63 16.97
N ARG A 186 12.81 1.75 18.25
CA ARG A 186 12.94 0.64 19.22
C ARG A 186 12.24 -0.63 18.75
N SER A 187 11.15 -0.50 17.98
CA SER A 187 10.50 -1.67 17.37
C SER A 187 11.37 -2.37 16.32
N PHE A 188 12.34 -1.68 15.71
CA PHE A 188 13.28 -2.28 14.76
C PHE A 188 14.19 -3.31 15.43
N GLU A 189 14.59 -3.08 16.68
CA GLU A 189 15.47 -3.95 17.45
C GLU A 189 14.81 -5.28 17.82
N THR A 190 13.48 -5.30 17.92
CA THR A 190 12.71 -6.49 18.31
C THR A 190 12.49 -7.51 17.19
N ARG A 191 12.89 -7.18 15.95
CA ARG A 191 12.60 -8.01 14.75
C ARG A 191 13.81 -8.07 13.83
N PRO A 192 14.05 -9.19 13.12
CA PRO A 192 15.16 -9.32 12.19
C PRO A 192 15.11 -8.26 11.07
N GLY A 193 16.29 -7.78 10.67
CA GLY A 193 16.48 -6.82 9.58
C GLY A 193 17.77 -6.02 9.75
N ILE A 194 18.21 -5.36 8.68
CA ILE A 194 19.36 -4.45 8.70
C ILE A 194 18.85 -3.05 8.93
N VAL A 195 19.29 -2.41 10.02
CA VAL A 195 18.94 -1.03 10.35
C VAL A 195 20.06 -0.10 9.92
N VAL A 196 19.73 0.94 9.16
CA VAL A 196 20.70 1.94 8.70
C VAL A 196 20.17 3.34 9.01
N LYS A 197 21.07 4.24 9.36
CA LYS A 197 20.79 5.66 9.49
C LYS A 197 21.55 6.41 8.40
N GLU A 198 20.86 7.16 7.56
CA GLU A 198 21.49 7.92 6.48
C GLU A 198 20.75 9.22 6.17
N LYS A 199 21.46 10.16 5.54
CA LYS A 199 20.87 11.40 5.04
C LYS A 199 20.47 11.22 3.58
N VAL A 200 19.20 11.49 3.27
CA VAL A 200 18.63 11.40 1.92
C VAL A 200 17.87 12.69 1.63
N GLY A 201 18.28 13.40 0.59
CA GLY A 201 17.83 14.75 0.33
C GLY A 201 18.13 15.68 1.52
N GLN A 202 17.10 16.33 2.06
CA GLN A 202 17.22 17.24 3.19
C GLN A 202 17.05 16.56 4.55
N ASN A 203 16.53 15.32 4.59
CA ASN A 203 16.13 14.66 5.83
C ASN A 203 17.11 13.57 6.24
N GLU A 204 17.17 13.35 7.55
CA GLU A 204 17.81 12.18 8.14
C GLU A 204 16.77 11.06 8.25
N TRP A 205 17.12 9.89 7.74
CA TRP A 205 16.24 8.73 7.71
C TRP A 205 16.84 7.55 8.45
N TRP A 206 15.96 6.80 9.09
CA TRP A 206 16.25 5.47 9.59
C TRP A 206 15.54 4.46 8.70
N SER A 207 16.29 3.51 8.16
CA SER A 207 15.74 2.43 7.37
C SER A 207 15.85 1.09 8.08
N LYS A 208 14.91 0.20 7.76
CA LYS A 208 14.96 -1.22 8.09
C LYS A 208 14.72 -2.02 6.84
N ARG A 209 15.69 -2.86 6.49
CA ARG A 209 15.60 -3.83 5.40
C ARG A 209 15.29 -5.21 5.94
N THR A 210 14.21 -5.81 5.47
CA THR A 210 13.84 -7.18 5.75
C THR A 210 13.83 -7.95 4.42
N PRO A 211 14.66 -8.99 4.24
CA PRO A 211 14.68 -9.74 2.99
C PRO A 211 13.39 -10.56 2.83
N TYR A 212 13.04 -10.85 1.59
CA TYR A 212 11.97 -11.80 1.28
C TYR A 212 12.30 -13.20 1.85
N ASN A 213 11.29 -13.86 2.45
CA ASN A 213 11.45 -15.22 2.97
C ASN A 213 10.70 -16.22 2.07
N PRO A 214 11.41 -17.03 1.26
CA PRO A 214 10.78 -17.98 0.35
C PRO A 214 10.07 -19.14 1.08
N ALA A 215 10.48 -19.50 2.29
CA ALA A 215 9.90 -20.62 3.02
C ALA A 215 8.50 -20.28 3.58
N THR A 216 8.31 -19.05 4.06
CA THR A 216 7.04 -18.59 4.62
C THR A 216 6.23 -17.73 3.65
N LYS A 217 6.80 -17.41 2.48
CA LYS A 217 6.30 -16.41 1.53
C LYS A 217 6.07 -15.03 2.17
N ALA A 218 6.77 -14.73 3.26
CA ALA A 218 6.70 -13.42 3.87
C ALA A 218 7.40 -12.40 2.98
N LEU A 219 6.71 -11.30 2.67
CA LEU A 219 7.22 -10.22 1.83
C LEU A 219 8.53 -9.66 2.39
N GLY A 220 9.46 -9.35 1.48
CA GLY A 220 10.56 -8.47 1.78
C GLY A 220 10.09 -7.03 1.85
N SER A 221 10.83 -6.19 2.57
CA SER A 221 10.53 -4.77 2.66
C SER A 221 11.74 -3.91 2.96
N GLU A 222 11.64 -2.68 2.51
CA GLU A 222 12.50 -1.58 2.88
C GLU A 222 11.64 -0.45 3.43
N LEU A 223 11.69 -0.27 4.75
CA LEU A 223 10.90 0.72 5.47
C LEU A 223 11.82 1.86 5.90
N TRP A 224 11.42 3.11 5.61
CA TRP A 224 12.18 4.33 5.89
C TRP A 224 11.36 5.26 6.78
N VAL A 225 11.97 5.81 7.83
CA VAL A 225 11.31 6.66 8.83
C VAL A 225 12.09 7.93 9.05
N THR A 226 11.40 9.07 9.00
CA THR A 226 11.93 10.38 9.40
C THR A 226 10.95 11.12 10.32
N LYS A 227 11.45 12.10 11.07
CA LYS A 227 10.60 12.97 11.91
C LYS A 227 9.93 14.04 11.06
N LEU A 228 8.68 14.39 11.38
CA LEU A 228 8.03 15.58 10.85
C LEU A 228 8.41 16.80 11.69
N GLY A 229 9.58 17.35 11.43
CA GLY A 229 10.12 18.48 12.20
C GLY A 229 10.39 18.11 13.66
N ASN A 230 10.03 18.99 14.59
CA ASN A 230 10.11 18.75 16.04
C ASN A 230 8.79 18.25 16.64
N SER A 231 7.86 17.77 15.80
CA SER A 231 6.57 17.24 16.27
C SER A 231 6.70 15.82 16.82
N ASP A 232 5.63 15.32 17.44
CA ASP A 232 5.49 13.92 17.84
C ASP A 232 4.98 13.01 16.71
N TYR A 233 5.23 13.41 15.46
CA TYR A 233 4.88 12.65 14.28
C TYR A 233 6.10 12.19 13.49
N ILE A 234 5.95 11.03 12.89
CA ILE A 234 6.89 10.46 11.92
C ILE A 234 6.23 10.32 10.56
N LEU A 235 7.05 10.39 9.52
CA LEU A 235 6.70 10.02 8.15
C LEU A 235 7.42 8.74 7.80
N ILE A 236 6.70 7.81 7.20
CA ILE A 236 7.19 6.50 6.81
C ILE A 236 6.98 6.31 5.31
N ILE A 237 8.01 5.83 4.62
CA ILE A 237 7.89 5.34 3.25
C ILE A 237 8.32 3.87 3.25
N THR A 238 7.44 3.01 2.78
CA THR A 238 7.70 1.57 2.70
C THR A 238 7.66 1.13 1.26
N TRP A 239 8.68 0.39 0.86
CA TRP A 239 8.65 -0.46 -0.32
C TRP A 239 8.55 -1.92 0.13
N ALA A 240 7.57 -2.66 -0.35
CA ALA A 240 7.40 -4.09 -0.09
C ALA A 240 7.47 -4.87 -1.41
N HIS A 241 8.09 -6.05 -1.37
CA HIS A 241 8.35 -6.87 -2.54
C HIS A 241 8.18 -8.36 -2.20
N GLY A 242 7.69 -9.16 -3.15
CA GLY A 242 7.41 -10.58 -3.00
C GLY A 242 8.20 -11.49 -3.93
N GLU A 243 7.74 -12.72 -4.07
CA GLU A 243 8.42 -13.78 -4.83
C GLU A 243 8.62 -13.41 -6.31
N ARG A 244 7.59 -12.83 -6.95
CA ARG A 244 7.64 -12.50 -8.39
C ARG A 244 8.66 -11.41 -8.69
N SER A 245 8.85 -10.48 -7.76
CA SER A 245 9.85 -9.43 -7.87
C SER A 245 11.27 -9.89 -7.61
N GLU A 246 11.50 -10.82 -6.67
CA GLU A 246 12.84 -11.35 -6.39
C GLU A 246 13.45 -12.04 -7.62
N ASN A 247 12.61 -12.64 -8.47
CA ASN A 247 13.04 -13.27 -9.71
C ASN A 247 13.27 -12.28 -10.87
N ARG A 248 13.20 -10.96 -10.62
CA ARG A 248 13.32 -9.88 -11.63
C ARG A 248 14.18 -8.72 -11.09
N PRO A 249 15.51 -8.89 -10.99
CA PRO A 249 16.40 -7.89 -10.40
C PRO A 249 16.35 -6.52 -11.09
N GLU A 250 16.11 -6.48 -12.40
CA GLU A 250 15.95 -5.26 -13.18
C GLU A 250 14.72 -4.44 -12.77
N ILE A 251 13.65 -5.11 -12.34
CA ILE A 251 12.44 -4.46 -11.81
C ILE A 251 12.69 -3.98 -10.39
N ASN A 252 13.34 -4.79 -9.55
CA ASN A 252 13.72 -4.37 -8.19
C ASN A 252 14.59 -3.12 -8.21
N ALA A 253 15.61 -3.05 -9.07
CA ALA A 253 16.47 -1.87 -9.20
C ALA A 253 15.68 -0.61 -9.58
N LYS A 254 14.71 -0.78 -10.49
CA LYS A 254 13.76 0.26 -10.88
C LYS A 254 12.95 0.75 -9.67
N PHE A 255 12.37 -0.15 -8.88
CA PHE A 255 11.56 0.20 -7.70
C PHE A 255 12.41 0.85 -6.60
N GLN A 256 13.65 0.40 -6.43
CA GLN A 256 14.62 1.06 -5.54
C GLN A 256 14.92 2.48 -5.99
N ALA A 257 15.08 2.73 -7.28
CA ALA A 257 15.27 4.08 -7.82
C ALA A 257 14.03 4.96 -7.56
N ALA A 258 12.82 4.42 -7.76
CA ALA A 258 11.58 5.13 -7.43
C ALA A 258 11.47 5.43 -5.93
N LEU A 259 11.75 4.46 -5.07
CA LEU A 259 11.80 4.67 -3.62
C LEU A 259 12.79 5.77 -3.24
N ARG A 260 14.00 5.72 -3.83
CA ARG A 260 15.03 6.74 -3.60
C ARG A 260 14.54 8.13 -3.98
N HIS A 261 13.94 8.27 -5.16
CA HIS A 261 13.34 9.53 -5.61
C HIS A 261 12.27 10.04 -4.63
N LEU A 262 11.40 9.15 -4.13
CA LEU A 262 10.36 9.52 -3.16
C LEU A 262 10.97 10.04 -1.85
N LEU A 263 12.00 9.37 -1.32
CA LEU A 263 12.71 9.82 -0.12
C LEU A 263 13.38 11.19 -0.31
N GLU A 264 14.01 11.41 -1.47
CA GLU A 264 14.67 12.67 -1.83
C GLU A 264 13.67 13.82 -2.06
N SER A 265 12.45 13.49 -2.50
CA SER A 265 11.39 14.46 -2.75
C SER A 265 10.79 15.07 -1.48
N VAL A 266 10.92 14.40 -0.33
CA VAL A 266 10.34 14.87 0.93
C VAL A 266 11.07 16.12 1.40
N ARG A 267 10.33 17.21 1.60
CA ARG A 267 10.80 18.45 2.20
C ARG A 267 9.93 18.80 3.39
N ILE A 268 10.56 19.12 4.50
CA ILE A 268 9.90 19.51 5.76
C ILE A 268 10.50 20.83 6.20
N GLU A 269 9.77 21.92 6.01
CA GLU A 269 10.26 23.28 6.17
C GLU A 269 9.47 23.99 7.26
N SER A 270 10.11 24.76 8.13
CA SER A 270 9.37 25.60 9.10
C SER A 270 8.61 26.71 8.37
N LEU A 271 7.34 26.90 8.74
CA LEU A 271 6.61 28.12 8.40
C LEU A 271 7.25 29.27 9.21
N LYS A 272 7.60 30.34 8.52
CA LYS A 272 8.15 31.56 9.11
C LYS A 272 7.04 32.50 9.55
#